data_AF-A0A9D7EWR8-F1
#
_entry.id   AF-A0A9D7EWR8-F1
#
_cell.length_a   1.000
_cell.length_b   1.000
_cell.length_c   1.000
_cell.angle_alpha   90.00
_cell.angle_beta   90.00
_cell.angle_gamma   90.00
#
_symmetry.space_group_name_H-M   'P 1'
#
loop_
_entity.id
_entity.type
_entity.pdbx_description
1 polymer ?
#
loop_
_entity_poly.entity_id
_entity_poly.type
_entity_poly.pdbx_seq_one_letter_code
_entity_poly.pdbx_strand_id
1 'polypeptide(L)'
;MEIAQQLYPKYKNVEYLRADMSGKNTKVPKCDFGICINAILTPSSKDRTKFFQSLSACVKKGGRIVITIPSLESWLLTNIIQQQYKIDTKLFQKQRMEKMLYQSGIILNKGMLK
;
A
#
# COMPACT_ATOMS: atom_id res chain seq x y z
N MET A 1 6.82 -10.57 -11.10
CA MET A 1 6.92 -11.81 -10.29
C MET A 1 7.91 -12.80 -10.88
N GLU A 2 8.01 -12.89 -12.20
CA GLU A 2 8.93 -13.79 -12.92
C GLU A 2 10.38 -13.70 -12.43
N ILE A 3 10.88 -12.50 -12.13
CA ILE A 3 12.25 -12.30 -11.64
C ILE A 3 12.52 -13.06 -10.33
N ALA A 4 11.62 -13.00 -9.34
CA ALA A 4 11.84 -13.67 -8.06
C ALA A 4 11.80 -15.20 -8.19
N GLN A 5 10.87 -15.71 -9.00
CA GLN A 5 10.73 -17.13 -9.26
C GLN A 5 11.92 -17.69 -10.07
N GLN A 6 12.44 -16.91 -11.02
CA GLN A 6 13.63 -17.25 -11.81
C GLN A 6 14.92 -17.23 -10.98
N LEU A 7 15.05 -16.30 -10.02
CA LEU A 7 16.23 -16.19 -9.17
C LEU A 7 16.30 -17.28 -8.10
N TYR A 8 15.15 -17.83 -7.68
CA TYR A 8 15.08 -18.78 -6.57
C TYR A 8 14.29 -20.07 -6.88
N PRO A 9 14.58 -20.78 -7.99
CA PRO A 9 13.82 -21.97 -8.39
C PRO A 9 14.04 -23.17 -7.44
N LYS A 10 15.08 -23.12 -6.61
CA LYS A 10 15.46 -24.19 -5.68
C LYS A 10 14.50 -24.36 -4.50
N TYR A 11 13.71 -23.35 -4.15
CA TYR A 11 12.79 -23.42 -3.01
C TYR A 11 11.42 -23.95 -3.46
N LYS A 12 11.19 -25.25 -3.24
CA LYS A 12 9.93 -25.94 -3.59
C LYS A 12 8.77 -25.60 -2.65
N ASN A 13 9.05 -24.99 -1.49
CA ASN A 13 8.09 -24.62 -0.48
C ASN A 13 7.65 -23.15 -0.57
N VAL A 14 7.99 -22.45 -1.65
CA VAL A 14 7.66 -21.04 -1.86
C VAL A 14 6.76 -20.93 -3.09
N GLU A 15 5.57 -20.37 -2.89
CA GLU A 15 4.62 -20.09 -3.96
C GLU A 15 4.50 -18.58 -4.15
N TYR A 16 4.49 -18.14 -5.41
CA TYR A 16 4.33 -16.73 -5.78
C TYR A 16 2.93 -16.49 -6.30
N LEU A 17 2.15 -15.67 -5.59
CA LEU A 17 0.76 -15.40 -5.92
C LEU A 17 0.53 -13.92 -6.23
N ARG A 18 0.05 -13.61 -7.44
CA ARG A 18 -0.42 -12.27 -7.80
C ARG A 18 -1.87 -12.10 -7.37
N ALA A 19 -2.10 -11.24 -6.39
CA ALA A 19 -3.43 -10.91 -5.90
C ALA A 19 -3.63 -9.40 -5.79
N ASP A 20 -4.86 -8.94 -6.05
CA ASP A 20 -5.30 -7.59 -5.72
C ASP A 20 -5.97 -7.60 -4.34
N MET A 21 -5.31 -6.96 -3.38
CA MET A 21 -5.75 -6.84 -2.00
C MET A 21 -6.77 -5.70 -1.79
N SER A 22 -7.06 -4.89 -2.82
CA SER A 22 -8.05 -3.80 -2.77
C SER A 22 -9.44 -4.19 -3.31
N GLY A 23 -9.55 -5.38 -3.90
CA GLY A 23 -10.80 -5.93 -4.43
C GLY A 23 -11.66 -6.65 -3.37
N LYS A 24 -12.94 -6.88 -3.69
CA LYS A 24 -13.90 -7.54 -2.79
C LYS A 24 -13.65 -9.05 -2.57
N ASN A 25 -12.97 -9.71 -3.51
CA ASN A 25 -12.73 -11.16 -3.49
C ASN A 25 -11.24 -11.45 -3.67
N THR A 26 -10.48 -11.37 -2.58
CA THR A 26 -9.05 -11.66 -2.57
C THR A 26 -8.83 -13.18 -2.53
N LYS A 27 -8.30 -13.76 -3.60
CA LYS A 27 -8.00 -15.21 -3.70
C LYS A 27 -6.66 -15.58 -3.04
N VAL A 28 -6.43 -15.10 -1.82
CA VAL A 28 -5.20 -15.39 -1.08
C VAL A 28 -5.51 -16.47 -0.03
N PRO A 29 -4.71 -17.56 0.02
CA PRO A 29 -4.92 -18.63 0.98
C PRO A 29 -4.75 -18.13 2.41
N LYS A 30 -5.49 -18.74 3.34
CA LYS A 30 -5.37 -18.40 4.76
C LYS A 30 -4.05 -18.91 5.34
N CYS A 31 -3.32 -18.06 6.04
CA CYS A 31 -2.07 -18.40 6.70
C CYS A 31 -2.18 -18.29 8.24
N ASP A 32 -1.26 -18.97 8.93
CA ASP A 32 -1.10 -18.90 10.39
C ASP A 32 -0.27 -17.68 10.81
N PHE A 33 0.60 -17.21 9.91
CA PHE A 33 1.47 -16.07 10.10
C PHE A 33 1.58 -15.24 8.81
N GLY A 34 1.34 -13.93 8.90
CA GLY A 34 1.41 -13.00 7.77
C GLY A 34 2.48 -11.93 8.00
N ILE A 35 3.21 -11.58 6.94
CA ILE A 35 4.15 -10.45 6.95
C ILE A 35 3.73 -9.46 5.87
N CYS A 36 3.51 -8.21 6.26
CA CYS A 36 3.18 -7.11 5.36
C CYS A 36 4.29 -6.07 5.43
N ILE A 37 5.18 -6.08 4.43
CA ILE A 37 6.31 -5.15 4.33
C ILE A 37 6.04 -4.13 3.23
N ASN A 38 6.02 -2.84 3.57
CA ASN A 38 5.91 -1.71 2.64
C ASN A 38 4.76 -1.78 1.62
N ALA A 39 3.72 -2.60 1.86
CA ALA A 39 2.65 -2.82 0.89
C ALA A 39 1.49 -1.83 1.05
N ILE A 40 1.37 -1.16 2.20
CA ILE A 40 0.27 -0.22 2.51
C ILE A 40 0.72 1.21 2.19
N LEU A 41 1.07 1.44 0.93
CA LEU A 41 1.41 2.76 0.40
C LEU A 41 0.31 3.31 -0.53
N THR A 42 -0.83 2.61 -0.63
CA THR A 42 -1.94 2.99 -1.51
C THR A 42 -2.52 4.35 -1.10
N PRO A 43 -2.65 5.33 -2.03
CA PRO A 43 -3.03 6.70 -1.69
C PRO A 43 -4.50 6.85 -1.27
N SER A 44 -5.39 5.99 -1.78
CA SER A 44 -6.82 5.99 -1.47
C SER A 44 -7.11 5.40 -0.09
N SER A 45 -7.76 6.17 0.79
CA SER A 45 -8.24 5.71 2.10
C SER A 45 -9.11 4.47 1.99
N LYS A 46 -10.03 4.48 1.01
CA LYS A 46 -10.98 3.42 0.78
C LYS A 46 -10.28 2.11 0.42
N ASP A 47 -9.21 2.19 -0.36
CA ASP A 47 -8.47 1.01 -0.80
C ASP A 47 -7.48 0.53 0.28
N ARG A 48 -6.96 1.42 1.12
CA ARG A 48 -6.24 1.03 2.35
C ARG A 48 -7.14 0.26 3.31
N THR A 49 -8.35 0.76 3.58
CA THR A 49 -9.29 0.08 4.48
C THR A 49 -9.65 -1.31 3.96
N LYS A 50 -9.95 -1.43 2.65
CA LYS A 50 -10.18 -2.74 2.03
C LYS A 50 -8.94 -3.63 2.11
N PHE A 51 -7.75 -3.09 1.88
CA PHE A 51 -6.50 -3.84 2.03
C PHE A 51 -6.35 -4.42 3.43
N PHE A 52 -6.59 -3.61 4.47
CA PHE A 52 -6.54 -4.09 5.86
C PHE A 52 -7.58 -5.18 6.13
N GLN A 53 -8.80 -5.03 5.61
CA GLN A 53 -9.85 -6.04 5.72
C GLN A 53 -9.44 -7.35 5.04
N SER A 54 -8.93 -7.27 3.81
CA SER A 54 -8.44 -8.44 3.07
C SER A 54 -7.24 -9.08 3.76
N LEU A 55 -6.29 -8.29 4.27
CA LEU A 55 -5.13 -8.78 5.01
C LEU A 55 -5.57 -9.55 6.27
N SER A 56 -6.51 -9.00 7.03
CA SER A 56 -7.08 -9.70 8.19
C SER A 56 -7.83 -10.97 7.81
N ALA A 57 -8.52 -11.00 6.66
CA ALA A 57 -9.24 -12.18 6.19
C ALA A 57 -8.30 -13.31 5.74
N CYS A 58 -7.07 -12.98 5.34
CA CYS A 58 -6.03 -13.93 4.96
C CYS A 58 -5.35 -14.60 6.17
N VAL A 59 -5.64 -14.20 7.40
CA VAL A 59 -5.04 -14.82 8.59
C VAL A 59 -6.09 -15.60 9.37
N LYS A 60 -5.74 -16.83 9.75
CA LYS A 60 -6.63 -17.69 10.55
C LYS A 60 -6.89 -17.07 11.92
N LYS A 61 -7.99 -17.46 12.57
CA LYS A 61 -8.27 -17.07 13.96
C LYS A 61 -7.12 -17.54 14.86
N GLY A 62 -6.53 -16.62 15.62
CA GLY A 62 -5.35 -16.88 16.47
C GLY A 62 -4.00 -16.80 15.74
N GLY A 63 -4.00 -16.59 14.43
CA GLY A 63 -2.79 -16.28 13.67
C GLY A 63 -2.24 -14.88 13.97
N ARG A 64 -1.02 -14.61 13.53
CA ARG A 64 -0.32 -13.34 13.81
C ARG A 64 0.07 -12.62 12.53
N ILE A 65 0.05 -11.29 12.57
CA ILE A 65 0.50 -10.43 11.48
C ILE A 65 1.62 -9.54 11.99
N VAL A 66 2.73 -9.48 11.24
CA VAL A 66 3.74 -8.43 11.38
C VAL A 66 3.56 -7.45 10.24
N ILE A 67 3.41 -6.17 10.57
CA ILE A 67 3.16 -5.11 9.61
C ILE A 67 4.17 -3.97 9.81
N THR A 68 4.77 -3.51 8.72
CA THR A 68 5.59 -2.29 8.73
C THR A 68 4.74 -1.13 8.23
N ILE A 69 4.37 -0.21 9.12
CA ILE A 69 3.66 1.02 8.75
C ILE A 69 4.67 2.17 8.79
N PRO A 70 4.73 3.05 7.77
CA PRO A 70 5.55 4.25 7.86
C PRO A 70 5.08 5.10 9.04
N SER A 71 6.02 5.58 9.87
CA SER A 71 5.65 6.45 10.98
C SER A 71 5.14 7.80 10.45
N LEU A 72 4.10 8.33 11.09
CA LEU A 72 3.56 9.65 10.75
C LEU A 72 4.61 10.74 10.92
N GLU A 73 5.41 10.65 11.97
CA GLU A 73 6.48 11.60 12.29
C GLU A 73 7.59 11.60 11.23
N SER A 74 8.05 10.42 10.80
CA SER A 74 9.04 10.34 9.72
C SER A 74 8.46 10.86 8.41
N TRP A 75 7.16 10.66 8.16
CA TRP A 75 6.49 11.24 7.00
C TRP A 75 6.45 12.78 7.07
N LEU A 76 6.09 13.34 8.22
CA LEU A 76 5.99 14.78 8.43
C LEU A 76 7.37 15.45 8.34
N LEU A 77 8.38 14.88 9.00
CA LEU A 77 9.77 15.36 8.94
C LEU A 77 10.29 15.36 7.50
N THR A 78 10.06 14.26 6.77
CA THR A 78 10.44 14.15 5.36
C THR A 78 9.77 15.24 4.52
N ASN A 79 8.52 15.60 4.84
CA ASN A 79 7.79 16.68 4.16
C ASN A 79 8.35 18.07 4.49
N ILE A 80 8.71 18.33 5.76
CA ILE A 80 9.35 19.59 6.19
C ILE A 80 10.68 19.79 5.49
N ILE A 81 11.55 18.76 5.49
CA ILE A 81 12.85 18.80 4.82
C ILE A 81 12.70 19.07 3.32
N GLN A 82 11.73 18.42 2.65
CA GLN A 82 11.47 18.68 1.23
C GLN A 82 11.14 20.15 0.95
N GLN A 83 10.32 20.78 1.79
CA GLN A 83 9.98 22.19 1.65
C GLN A 83 11.17 23.10 1.91
N GLN A 84 11.95 22.82 2.96
CA GLN A 84 13.10 23.63 3.35
C GLN A 84 14.20 23.64 2.28
N TYR A 85 14.52 22.48 1.71
CA TYR A 85 15.62 22.32 0.75
C TYR A 85 15.19 22.48 -0.71
N LYS A 86 13.93 22.84 -0.99
CA LYS A 86 13.37 23.00 -2.35
C LYS A 86 13.67 21.80 -3.25
N ILE A 87 13.68 20.60 -2.67
CA ILE A 87 13.97 19.34 -3.39
C ILE A 87 13.02 19.26 -4.58
N ASP A 88 13.59 19.05 -5.78
CA ASP A 88 12.97 19.39 -7.06
C ASP A 88 11.52 18.91 -7.14
N THR A 89 10.62 19.89 -7.12
CA THR A 89 9.18 19.64 -7.06
C THR A 89 8.67 18.98 -8.33
N LYS A 90 9.39 19.06 -9.46
CA LYS A 90 8.98 18.40 -10.72
C LYS A 90 8.96 16.87 -10.60
N LEU A 91 9.85 16.28 -9.80
CA LEU A 91 9.88 14.84 -9.52
C LEU A 91 8.70 14.38 -8.64
N PHE A 92 8.11 15.27 -7.86
CA PHE A 92 7.08 14.95 -6.86
C PHE A 92 5.71 15.63 -7.10
N GLN A 93 5.58 16.50 -8.11
CA GLN A 93 4.37 17.26 -8.44
C GLN A 93 3.17 16.36 -8.73
N LYS A 94 3.40 15.21 -9.38
CA LYS A 94 2.36 14.23 -9.69
C LYS A 94 1.75 13.61 -8.43
N GLN A 95 2.52 13.48 -7.35
CA GLN A 95 2.06 12.96 -6.05
C GLN A 95 1.45 14.05 -5.16
N ARG A 96 1.84 15.32 -5.34
CA ARG A 96 1.43 16.44 -4.47
C ARG A 96 -0.01 16.90 -4.70
N MET A 97 -0.51 16.88 -5.93
CA MET A 97 -1.91 17.25 -6.25
C MET A 97 -2.92 16.23 -5.73
N GLU A 98 -2.62 14.92 -5.86
CA GLU A 98 -3.48 13.86 -5.32
C GLU A 98 -3.54 13.89 -3.78
N LYS A 99 -2.46 14.37 -3.14
CA LYS A 99 -2.33 14.40 -1.68
C LYS A 99 -2.90 15.68 -1.04
N MET A 100 -2.85 16.83 -1.71
CA MET A 100 -3.45 18.08 -1.24
C MET A 100 -4.98 18.03 -1.23
N LEU A 101 -5.61 17.42 -2.24
CA LEU A 101 -7.06 17.19 -2.29
C LEU A 101 -7.57 16.29 -1.15
N TYR A 102 -6.70 15.42 -0.63
CA TYR A 102 -7.01 14.50 0.47
C TYR A 102 -6.97 15.17 1.85
N GLN A 103 -6.11 16.20 2.03
CA GLN A 103 -6.00 16.93 3.30
C GLN A 103 -7.03 18.06 3.43
N SER A 104 -7.52 18.63 2.32
CA SER A 104 -8.50 19.73 2.33
C SER A 104 -9.97 19.29 2.29
N GLY A 105 -10.26 17.98 2.25
CA GLY A 105 -11.65 17.46 2.27
C GLY A 105 -12.48 17.77 1.01
N ILE A 106 -11.88 18.35 -0.03
CA ILE A 106 -12.58 18.66 -1.29
C ILE A 106 -12.66 17.37 -2.14
N ILE A 107 -13.75 16.65 -1.98
CA ILE A 107 -14.15 15.56 -2.88
C ILE A 107 -14.58 16.19 -4.21
N LEU A 108 -13.66 16.33 -5.16
CA LEU A 108 -14.05 16.57 -6.55
C LEU A 108 -14.69 15.29 -7.09
N ASN A 109 -16.01 15.33 -7.16
CA ASN A 109 -16.85 14.33 -7.79
C ASN A 109 -16.46 14.24 -9.27
N LYS A 110 -15.61 13.28 -9.65
CA LYS A 110 -15.27 12.98 -11.07
C LYS A 110 -16.41 12.21 -11.73
N GLY A 111 -17.56 12.85 -11.79
CA GLY A 111 -18.75 12.43 -12.52
C GLY A 111 -19.32 13.60 -13.30
N MET A 112 -18.49 14.31 -14.08
CA MET A 112 -18.92 15.19 -15.18
C MET A 112 -17.69 15.69 -15.93
N LEU A 113 -17.38 15.04 -17.05
CA LEU A 113 -16.75 15.56 -18.25
C LEU A 113 -16.83 14.42 -19.28
N LYS A 114 -18.00 14.38 -19.95
CA LYS A 114 -18.05 14.03 -21.37
C LYS A 114 -17.53 15.24 -22.15
#